data_AF-A0A845DTX3-F1
#
_entry.id   AF-A0A845DTX3-F1
#
_cell.length_a   1.000
_cell.length_b   1.000
_cell.length_c   1.000
_cell.angle_alpha   90.00
_cell.angle_beta   90.00
_cell.angle_gamma   90.00
#
_symmetry.space_group_name_H-M   'P 1'
#
loop_
_entity.id
_entity.type
_entity.pdbx_description
1 polymer ?
#
loop_
_entity_poly.entity_id
_entity_poly.type
_entity_poly.pdbx_seq_one_letter_code
_entity_poly.pdbx_strand_id
1 'polypeptide(L)'
;MVVLFTATFAGEWNPSNYSYTLNEDTLTIEEGLWNKEQVEIEREGNINEILMFQVAVSEERQQWRLDLGVIAVLLPLLMFITAPGQRPFRKYLPFKWYTTVVLAILVIYTVWSIPAHLSSIDDIQRYVSLLTSS
;
A
#
# COMPACT_ATOMS: atom_id res chain seq x y z
N MET A 1 1.17 8.22 -14.09
CA MET A 1 1.50 6.78 -14.07
C MET A 1 2.97 6.58 -13.73
N VAL A 2 3.91 6.90 -14.62
CA VAL A 2 5.35 6.72 -14.35
C VAL A 2 5.75 7.37 -13.02
N VAL A 3 5.42 8.63 -12.76
CA VAL A 3 5.76 9.33 -11.50
C VAL A 3 5.20 8.65 -10.24
N LEU A 4 3.95 8.18 -10.27
CA LEU A 4 3.36 7.42 -9.15
C LEU A 4 4.10 6.08 -8.97
N PHE A 5 4.31 5.35 -10.06
CA PHE A 5 5.10 4.12 -10.03
C PHE A 5 6.54 4.35 -9.53
N THR A 6 7.21 5.43 -9.94
CA THR A 6 8.57 5.73 -9.50
C THR A 6 8.60 6.13 -8.03
N ALA A 7 7.67 6.99 -7.58
CA ALA A 7 7.58 7.38 -6.18
C ALA A 7 7.33 6.17 -5.27
N THR A 8 6.50 5.22 -5.71
CA THR A 8 6.18 4.04 -4.92
C THR A 8 7.27 2.96 -4.96
N PHE A 9 7.84 2.66 -6.13
CA PHE A 9 8.86 1.60 -6.26
C PHE A 9 10.26 2.06 -5.88
N ALA A 10 10.61 3.33 -6.09
CA ALA A 10 11.94 3.87 -5.73
C ALA A 10 11.98 4.50 -4.32
N GLY A 11 10.83 4.97 -3.80
CA GLY A 11 10.74 5.63 -2.49
C GLY A 11 10.26 4.75 -1.34
N GLU A 12 10.06 3.44 -1.57
CA GLU A 12 9.48 2.47 -0.62
C GLU A 12 8.19 2.93 0.09
N TRP A 13 7.45 3.84 -0.55
CA TRP A 13 6.30 4.49 0.05
C TRP A 13 5.12 3.52 0.17
N ASN A 14 4.38 3.65 1.27
CA ASN A 14 3.15 2.92 1.56
C ASN A 14 2.06 3.88 2.13
N PRO A 15 0.78 3.48 2.13
CA PRO A 15 -0.32 4.28 2.67
C PRO A 15 -0.21 4.61 4.16
N SER A 16 0.53 3.82 4.95
CA SER A 16 0.77 4.14 6.37
C SER A 16 1.72 5.32 6.58
N ASN A 17 2.46 5.75 5.55
CA ASN A 17 3.41 6.86 5.63
C ASN A 17 4.57 6.62 6.60
N TYR A 18 4.77 5.37 7.03
CA TYR A 18 5.87 4.94 7.89
C TYR A 18 6.87 4.08 7.11
N SER A 19 8.15 4.42 7.27
CA SER A 19 9.29 3.59 6.87
C SER A 19 10.26 3.41 8.03
N TYR A 20 11.18 2.44 7.89
CA TYR A 20 12.18 2.20 8.92
C TYR A 20 13.53 1.84 8.30
N THR A 21 14.59 2.20 9.02
CA THR A 21 15.94 1.70 8.77
C THR A 21 16.48 1.09 10.06
N LEU A 22 17.15 -0.05 9.93
CA LEU A 22 17.73 -0.77 11.05
C LEU A 22 19.26 -0.64 10.96
N ASN A 23 19.84 0.04 11.94
CA ASN A 23 21.28 0.05 12.17
C ASN A 23 21.62 -0.99 13.27
N GLU A 24 22.91 -1.21 13.55
CA GLU A 24 23.37 -2.30 14.43
C GLU A 24 22.65 -2.28 15.81
N ASP A 25 22.50 -1.09 16.41
CA ASP A 25 21.91 -0.92 17.75
C ASP A 25 20.65 -0.03 17.80
N THR A 26 20.27 0.60 16.70
CA THR A 26 19.16 1.56 16.66
C THR A 26 18.18 1.29 15.52
N LEU A 27 16.88 1.45 15.81
CA LEU A 27 15.82 1.53 14.82
C LEU A 27 15.51 3.00 14.56
N THR A 28 15.66 3.46 13.33
CA THR A 28 15.19 4.79 12.92
C THR A 28 13.83 4.63 12.26
N ILE A 29 12.78 5.14 12.91
CA ILE A 29 11.44 5.27 12.34
C ILE A 29 11.38 6.59 11.58
N GLU A 30 10.90 6.54 10.34
CA GLU A 30 10.69 7.70 9.50
C GLU A 30 9.20 7.84 9.19
N GLU A 31 8.60 8.96 9.59
CA GLU A 31 7.22 9.31 9.26
C GLU A 31 7.21 10.43 8.19
N GLY A 32 6.60 10.19 7.04
CA GLY A 32 6.47 11.21 5.99
C GLY A 32 7.14 10.88 4.66
N LEU A 33 6.52 11.36 3.59
CA LEU A 33 7.04 11.31 2.22
C LEU A 33 8.09 12.38 1.91
N TRP A 34 7.87 13.60 2.41
CA TRP A 34 8.63 14.80 1.99
C TRP A 34 9.37 15.46 3.15
N ASN A 35 8.75 15.52 4.33
CA ASN A 35 9.36 15.97 5.57
C ASN A 35 9.32 14.77 6.53
N LYS A 36 10.45 14.05 6.62
CA LYS A 36 10.55 12.87 7.46
C LYS A 36 10.77 13.29 8.90
N GLU A 37 9.80 13.05 9.77
CA GLU A 37 10.05 13.03 11.20
C GLU A 37 10.80 11.74 11.52
N GLN A 38 11.96 11.87 12.19
CA GLN A 38 12.83 10.75 12.49
C GLN A 38 12.86 10.54 14.01
N VAL A 39 12.57 9.32 14.43
CA VAL A 39 12.72 8.90 15.82
C VAL A 39 13.68 7.73 15.87
N GLU A 40 14.75 7.88 16.64
CA GLU A 40 15.70 6.82 16.91
C GLU A 40 15.33 6.11 18.21
N ILE A 41 15.20 4.78 18.14
CA ILE A 41 14.86 3.94 19.29
C ILE A 41 16.00 2.95 19.51
N GLU A 42 16.50 2.91 20.75
CA GLU A 42 17.49 1.93 21.18
C GLU A 42 16.88 0.52 21.21
N ARG A 43 17.64 -0.45 20.71
CA ARG A 43 17.18 -1.83 20.58
C ARG A 43 17.08 -2.56 21.93
N GLU A 44 17.88 -2.17 22.91
CA GLU A 44 17.87 -2.78 24.24
C GLU A 44 16.56 -2.45 24.98
N GLY A 45 15.78 -3.49 25.30
CA GLY A 45 14.51 -3.37 26.04
C GLY A 45 13.23 -3.38 25.19
N ASN A 46 13.32 -3.10 23.88
CA ASN A 46 12.15 -2.93 22.99
C ASN A 46 12.13 -3.91 21.79
N ILE A 47 12.89 -5.02 21.84
CA ILE A 47 13.10 -5.94 20.71
C ILE A 47 11.78 -6.48 20.14
N ASN A 48 10.83 -6.82 21.01
CA ASN A 48 9.56 -7.42 20.59
C ASN A 48 8.70 -6.40 19.82
N GLU A 49 8.60 -5.18 20.33
CA GLU A 49 7.84 -4.07 19.76
C GLU A 49 8.45 -3.63 18.43
N ILE A 50 9.79 -3.58 18.35
CA ILE A 50 10.54 -3.30 17.12
C ILE A 50 10.22 -4.34 16.03
N LEU A 51 10.26 -5.64 16.37
CA LEU A 51 9.96 -6.70 15.41
C LEU A 51 8.51 -6.63 14.92
N MET A 52 7.56 -6.40 15.82
CA MET A 52 6.14 -6.29 15.47
C MET A 52 5.87 -5.07 14.57
N PHE A 53 6.50 -3.93 14.85
CA PHE A 53 6.45 -2.75 13.98
C PHE A 53 7.01 -3.04 12.58
N GLN A 54 8.18 -3.68 12.50
CA GLN A 54 8.79 -4.03 11.21
C GLN A 54 7.91 -4.95 10.37
N VAL A 55 7.31 -5.97 11.01
CA VAL A 55 6.37 -6.88 10.34
C VAL A 55 5.17 -6.11 9.81
N ALA A 56 4.54 -5.27 10.64
CA ALA A 56 3.35 -4.50 10.24
C ALA A 56 3.65 -3.54 9.06
N VAL A 57 4.79 -2.84 9.08
CA VAL A 57 5.22 -1.98 7.97
C VAL A 57 5.50 -2.78 6.69
N SER A 58 6.08 -3.98 6.83
CA SER A 58 6.37 -4.86 5.70
C SER A 58 5.10 -5.42 5.05
N GLU A 59 4.12 -5.83 5.87
CA GLU A 59 2.80 -6.29 5.41
C GLU A 59 2.06 -5.18 4.66
N GLU A 60 2.06 -3.96 5.19
CA GLU A 60 1.46 -2.81 4.54
C GLU A 60 2.13 -2.45 3.20
N ARG A 61 3.46 -2.51 3.14
CA ARG A 61 4.22 -2.34 1.88
C ARG A 61 3.86 -3.42 0.87
N GLN A 62 3.69 -4.67 1.31
CA GLN A 62 3.32 -5.77 0.43
C GLN A 62 1.90 -5.59 -0.11
N GLN A 63 0.94 -5.26 0.75
CA GLN A 63 -0.44 -4.98 0.34
C GLN A 63 -0.48 -3.84 -0.68
N TRP A 64 0.26 -2.76 -0.43
CA TRP A 64 0.32 -1.64 -1.36
C TRP A 64 0.93 -2.00 -2.72
N ARG A 65 1.94 -2.87 -2.76
CA ARG A 65 2.50 -3.39 -4.02
C ARG A 65 1.47 -4.22 -4.80
N LEU A 66 0.64 -5.01 -4.11
CA LEU A 66 -0.45 -5.75 -4.74
C LEU A 66 -1.48 -4.79 -5.33
N ASP A 67 -1.86 -3.76 -4.57
CA ASP A 67 -2.79 -2.70 -5.01
C ASP A 67 -2.30 -2.01 -6.28
N LEU A 68 -1.03 -1.64 -6.35
CA LEU A 68 -0.44 -1.08 -7.56
C LEU A 68 -0.51 -2.04 -8.75
N GLY A 69 -0.26 -3.33 -8.53
CA GLY A 69 -0.38 -4.35 -9.56
C GLY A 69 -1.81 -4.45 -10.09
N VAL A 70 -2.78 -4.44 -9.19
CA VAL A 70 -4.20 -4.47 -9.54
C VAL A 70 -4.63 -3.20 -10.27
N ILE A 71 -4.18 -2.03 -9.83
CA ILE A 71 -4.40 -0.75 -10.51
C ILE A 71 -3.79 -0.78 -11.92
N ALA A 72 -2.58 -1.32 -12.08
CA ALA A 72 -1.91 -1.43 -13.39
C ALA A 72 -2.74 -2.21 -14.41
N VAL A 73 -3.42 -3.26 -13.94
CA VAL A 73 -4.25 -4.13 -14.78
C VAL A 73 -5.66 -3.57 -14.97
N LEU A 74 -6.29 -3.05 -13.92
CA LEU A 74 -7.67 -2.56 -13.97
C LEU A 74 -7.80 -1.20 -14.64
N LEU A 75 -6.82 -0.30 -14.50
CA LEU A 75 -6.93 1.06 -15.03
C LEU A 75 -7.11 1.07 -16.57
N PRO A 76 -6.34 0.33 -17.38
CA PRO A 76 -6.62 0.23 -18.82
C PRO A 76 -8.02 -0.33 -19.12
N LEU A 77 -8.49 -1.32 -18.35
CA LEU A 77 -9.82 -1.90 -18.53
C LEU A 77 -10.93 -0.89 -18.22
N LEU A 78 -10.74 -0.08 -17.18
CA LEU A 78 -11.65 1.03 -16.86
C LEU A 78 -11.62 2.11 -17.94
N MET A 79 -10.46 2.44 -18.52
CA MET A 79 -10.35 3.38 -19.63
C MET A 79 -11.11 2.92 -20.88
N PHE A 80 -11.16 1.62 -21.16
CA PHE A 80 -11.95 1.11 -22.30
C PHE A 80 -13.46 1.24 -22.12
N ILE A 81 -13.96 1.55 -20.92
CA ILE A 81 -15.37 1.90 -20.70
C ILE A 81 -15.69 3.25 -21.36
N THR A 82 -14.78 4.23 -21.30
CA THR A 82 -14.98 5.55 -21.91
C THR A 82 -14.69 5.56 -23.42
N ALA A 83 -13.91 4.58 -23.91
CA ALA A 83 -13.62 4.36 -25.32
C ALA A 83 -14.13 2.98 -25.82
N PRO A 84 -15.45 2.74 -25.89
CA PRO A 84 -16.03 1.41 -26.14
C PRO A 84 -15.68 0.82 -27.51
N GLY A 85 -15.26 1.66 -28.47
CA GLY A 85 -14.80 1.24 -29.80
C GLY A 85 -13.43 0.55 -29.80
N GLN A 86 -12.57 0.86 -28.83
CA GLN A 86 -11.19 0.35 -28.71
C GLN A 86 -11.09 -0.80 -27.70
N ARG A 87 -12.22 -1.24 -27.12
CA ARG A 87 -12.22 -2.24 -26.06
C ARG A 87 -11.67 -3.60 -26.52
N PRO A 88 -10.92 -4.30 -25.67
CA PRO A 88 -10.54 -5.68 -25.92
C PRO A 88 -11.80 -6.59 -25.88
N PHE A 89 -11.72 -7.76 -26.53
CA PHE A 89 -12.77 -8.78 -26.50
C PHE A 89 -14.16 -8.34 -27.03
N ARG A 90 -14.24 -7.25 -27.82
CA ARG A 90 -15.49 -6.75 -28.41
C ARG A 90 -16.30 -7.81 -29.18
N LYS A 91 -15.61 -8.80 -29.75
CA LYS A 91 -16.20 -9.92 -30.50
C LYS A 91 -16.91 -10.95 -29.61
N TYR A 92 -16.45 -11.11 -28.36
CA TYR A 92 -16.91 -12.17 -27.45
C TYR A 92 -17.77 -11.64 -26.30
N LEU A 93 -17.60 -10.38 -25.90
CA LEU A 93 -18.28 -9.80 -24.75
C LEU A 93 -19.05 -8.53 -25.13
N PRO A 94 -20.38 -8.49 -24.93
CA PRO A 94 -21.17 -7.27 -25.05
C PRO A 94 -20.69 -6.19 -24.09
N PHE A 95 -20.86 -4.91 -24.47
CA PHE A 95 -20.38 -3.78 -23.67
C PHE A 95 -20.91 -3.80 -22.23
N LYS A 96 -22.21 -4.05 -22.06
CA LYS A 96 -22.86 -4.11 -20.74
C LYS A 96 -22.17 -5.11 -19.83
N TRP A 97 -21.92 -6.33 -20.32
CA TRP A 97 -21.24 -7.38 -19.57
C TRP A 97 -19.78 -7.06 -19.28
N TYR A 98 -19.08 -6.47 -20.24
CA TYR A 98 -17.71 -5.97 -20.03
C TYR A 98 -17.67 -4.99 -18.85
N THR A 99 -18.50 -3.94 -18.90
CA THR A 99 -18.58 -2.92 -17.84
C THR A 99 -18.99 -3.53 -16.51
N THR A 100 -20.00 -4.40 -16.48
CA THR A 100 -20.44 -5.07 -15.25
C THR A 100 -19.32 -5.90 -14.62
N VAL A 101 -18.59 -6.70 -15.40
CA VAL A 101 -17.51 -7.55 -14.89
C VAL A 101 -16.36 -6.70 -14.36
N VAL A 102 -15.91 -5.69 -15.13
CA VAL A 102 -14.81 -4.80 -14.71
C VAL A 102 -15.17 -4.06 -13.42
N LEU A 103 -16.39 -3.52 -13.33
CA LEU A 103 -16.85 -2.83 -12.12
C LEU A 103 -17.03 -3.79 -10.94
N ALA A 104 -17.52 -5.01 -11.17
CA ALA A 104 -17.65 -6.01 -10.10
C ALA A 104 -16.29 -6.39 -9.51
N ILE A 105 -15.28 -6.62 -10.35
CA ILE A 105 -13.91 -6.90 -9.90
C ILE A 105 -13.37 -5.72 -9.08
N LEU A 106 -13.57 -4.49 -9.57
CA LEU A 106 -13.15 -3.28 -8.86
C LEU A 106 -13.79 -3.22 -7.46
N VAL A 107 -15.11 -3.36 -7.37
CA VAL A 107 -15.82 -3.29 -6.08
C VAL A 107 -15.37 -4.38 -5.12
N ILE A 108 -15.28 -5.63 -5.58
CA ILE A 108 -14.83 -6.76 -4.75
C ILE A 108 -13.43 -6.50 -4.22
N TYR A 109 -12.52 -6.05 -5.09
CA TYR A 109 -11.15 -5.76 -4.68
C TYR A 109 -11.09 -4.61 -3.68
N THR A 110 -11.81 -3.52 -3.93
CA THR A 110 -11.84 -2.35 -3.04
C THR A 110 -12.39 -2.70 -1.65
N VAL A 111 -13.46 -3.50 -1.59
CA VAL A 111 -14.04 -3.95 -0.31
C VAL A 111 -13.08 -4.81 0.49
N TRP A 112 -12.19 -5.56 -0.17
CA TRP A 112 -11.16 -6.36 0.48
C TRP A 112 -9.93 -5.54 0.88
N SER A 113 -9.45 -4.64 0.00
CA SER A 113 -8.19 -3.91 0.22
C SER A 113 -8.32 -2.81 1.28
N ILE A 114 -9.40 -2.02 1.27
CA ILE A 114 -9.54 -0.88 2.19
C ILE A 114 -9.45 -1.31 3.67
N PRO A 115 -10.21 -2.32 4.13
CA PRO A 115 -10.13 -2.75 5.53
C PRO A 115 -8.76 -3.32 5.90
N ALA A 116 -8.06 -3.97 4.96
CA ALA A 116 -6.71 -4.48 5.20
C ALA A 116 -5.73 -3.33 5.49
N HIS A 117 -5.76 -2.27 4.68
CA HIS A 117 -4.95 -1.08 4.93
C HIS A 117 -5.28 -0.41 6.27
N LEU A 118 -6.57 -0.27 6.61
CA LEU A 118 -6.97 0.31 7.90
C LEU A 118 -6.42 -0.49 9.09
N SER A 119 -6.54 -1.81 9.04
CA SER A 119 -6.00 -2.68 10.09
C SER A 119 -4.48 -2.55 10.22
N SER A 120 -3.76 -2.56 9.09
CA SER A 120 -2.29 -2.43 9.10
C SER A 120 -1.85 -1.07 9.64
N ILE A 121 -2.54 0.02 9.25
CA ILE A 121 -2.22 1.38 9.71
C ILE A 121 -2.44 1.50 11.22
N ASP A 122 -3.56 0.97 11.74
CA ASP A 122 -3.86 0.98 13.18
C ASP A 122 -2.80 0.20 13.97
N ASP A 123 -2.36 -0.96 13.47
CA ASP A 123 -1.30 -1.76 14.09
C ASP A 123 0.04 -1.01 14.08
N ILE A 124 0.43 -0.40 12.96
CA ILE A 124 1.66 0.39 12.85
C ILE A 124 1.64 1.56 13.83
N GLN A 125 0.55 2.33 13.88
CA GLN A 125 0.41 3.46 14.80
C GLN A 125 0.48 3.02 16.26
N ARG A 126 -0.14 1.87 16.59
CA ARG A 126 -0.05 1.28 17.93
C ARG A 126 1.41 0.98 18.30
N TYR A 127 2.17 0.32 17.43
CA TYR A 127 3.56 -0.02 17.75
C TYR A 127 4.47 1.22 17.81
N VAL A 128 4.26 2.21 16.94
CA VAL A 128 4.95 3.51 17.03
C VAL A 128 4.68 4.16 18.39
N SER A 129 3.42 4.18 18.84
CA SER A 129 3.07 4.77 20.14
C SER A 129 3.75 4.04 21.32
N LEU A 130 3.85 2.71 21.26
CA LEU A 130 4.54 1.91 22.29
C LEU A 130 6.05 2.20 22.33
N LEU A 131 6.66 2.36 21.16
CA LEU A 131 8.10 2.60 21.01
C LEU A 131 8.52 4.04 21.32
N THR A 132 7.60 5.00 21.25
CA THR A 132 7.88 6.44 21.47
C THR A 132 7.40 6.96 22.83
N SER A 133 6.64 6.15 23.58
CA SER A 133 6.18 6.48 24.93
C SER A 133 7.03 5.89 26.06
N SER A 134 8.04 5.09 25.71
CA SER A 134 9.08 4.57 26.63
C SER A 134 10.23 5.56 26.79
#